data_AF-A0A100IG89-F1
#
_entry.id   AF-A0A100IG89-F1
#
_cell.length_a   1.000
_cell.length_b   1.000
_cell.length_c   1.000
_cell.angle_alpha   90.00
_cell.angle_beta   90.00
_cell.angle_gamma   90.00
#
_symmetry.space_group_name_H-M   'P 1'
#
loop_
_entity.id
_entity.type
_entity.pdbx_description
1 polymer ?
#
loop_
_entity_poly.entity_id
_entity_poly.type
_entity_poly.pdbx_seq_one_letter_code
_entity_poly.pdbx_strand_id
1 'polypeptide(L)'
;MKMTADLDRKGTIVSLESIQDGEIGILDLDGGVTPEINADGMPRQFNWLSTLGISFSITNSWAGYMSNFGQILAYGGPRLVIFGSICAFVVQIIVILGLSELASAFPSSGGQYYYCYMLSPTKSKRFSAFVVGSIHISEELPQPEKRVPQAMTMSVILSLATCLPLSVALMFCMSDMEAVINSELPSLEVMYQATKSKGVTTFLSVWLLVVYAASIPSQWVTCGRVAWALARDINSPSARYFAKVDDKLKFPVRATVASFGFVAIYSLLYLVSSGAFNTITNSAILFLHITYVVPQGILLMKGRAGALPLRYLRLGCLGYLCNAFVILWIVILGVFVCLPLGLPVEAESMNYTAPVLIGLFGLVILLWYGLGRVAFQGPQIDRDMMQEVNSGLK
;
A
#
# COMPACT_ATOMS: atom_id res chain seq x y z
N MET A 1 -1.19 -15.04 -59.53
CA MET A 1 0.24 -15.36 -59.34
C MET A 1 0.42 -15.71 -57.88
N LYS A 2 0.50 -17.00 -57.53
CA LYS A 2 0.76 -17.45 -56.15
C LYS A 2 2.23 -17.12 -55.85
N MET A 3 2.49 -16.17 -54.96
CA MET A 3 3.83 -15.97 -54.40
C MET A 3 3.85 -16.56 -52.99
N THR A 4 4.57 -17.66 -52.89
CA THR A 4 4.94 -18.37 -51.67
C THR A 4 5.84 -17.48 -50.82
N ALA A 5 5.49 -17.28 -49.56
CA ALA A 5 6.40 -16.72 -48.56
C ALA A 5 7.49 -17.75 -48.29
N ASP A 6 8.74 -17.41 -48.61
CA ASP A 6 9.89 -18.24 -48.26
C ASP A 6 10.18 -18.07 -46.76
N LEU A 7 10.16 -19.19 -46.04
CA LEU A 7 10.45 -19.26 -44.61
C LEU A 7 11.97 -19.28 -44.42
N ASP A 8 12.56 -18.13 -44.09
CA ASP A 8 13.91 -18.14 -43.54
C ASP A 8 13.88 -18.66 -42.09
N ARG A 9 14.94 -19.37 -41.69
CA ARG A 9 15.05 -20.27 -40.52
C ARG A 9 15.00 -19.56 -39.16
N LYS A 10 14.53 -18.31 -39.12
CA LYS A 10 14.31 -17.47 -37.93
C LYS A 10 12.98 -16.68 -37.96
N GLY A 11 11.98 -17.10 -38.75
CA GLY A 11 10.57 -16.73 -38.49
C GLY A 11 10.22 -15.24 -38.42
N THR A 12 10.98 -14.37 -39.08
CA THR A 12 10.70 -12.92 -39.11
C THR A 12 9.74 -12.61 -40.25
N ILE A 13 8.53 -12.15 -39.92
CA ILE A 13 7.61 -11.56 -40.91
C ILE A 13 7.91 -10.06 -40.95
N VAL A 14 8.64 -9.60 -41.98
CA VAL A 14 8.82 -8.17 -42.22
C VAL A 14 7.67 -7.71 -43.12
N SER A 15 6.70 -6.99 -42.55
CA SER A 15 5.74 -6.22 -43.34
C SER A 15 6.49 -5.07 -44.02
N LEU A 16 6.57 -5.07 -45.35
CA LEU A 16 7.30 -4.07 -46.15
C LEU A 16 6.65 -2.67 -46.14
N GLU A 17 5.49 -2.50 -45.48
CA GLU A 17 4.77 -1.22 -45.44
C GLU A 17 5.37 -0.20 -44.45
N SER A 18 6.17 -0.65 -43.46
CA SER A 18 6.70 0.25 -42.41
C SER A 18 8.04 0.92 -42.75
N ILE A 19 8.52 0.82 -43.99
CA ILE A 19 9.85 1.37 -44.37
C ILE A 19 9.78 2.88 -44.73
N GLN A 20 8.59 3.46 -44.90
CA GLN A 20 8.47 4.88 -45.28
C GLN A 20 8.48 5.90 -44.12
N ASP A 21 8.20 5.49 -42.89
CA ASP A 21 8.01 6.41 -41.75
C ASP A 21 8.98 6.20 -40.59
N GLY A 22 10.27 5.93 -40.85
CA GLY A 22 11.38 6.20 -39.91
C GLY A 22 11.34 5.63 -38.47
N GLU A 23 10.33 4.84 -38.07
CA GLU A 23 10.21 4.24 -36.75
C GLU A 23 10.74 2.80 -36.79
N ILE A 24 11.93 2.59 -36.25
CA ILE A 24 12.47 1.26 -36.01
C ILE A 24 11.80 0.70 -34.75
N GLY A 25 10.61 0.14 -34.90
CA GLY A 25 9.97 -0.68 -33.88
C GLY A 25 10.65 -2.04 -33.80
N ILE A 26 11.52 -2.25 -32.80
CA ILE A 26 12.04 -3.57 -32.46
C ILE A 26 10.94 -4.31 -31.68
N LEU A 27 10.19 -5.17 -32.38
CA LEU A 27 9.30 -6.13 -31.74
C LEU A 27 10.14 -7.31 -31.23
N ASP A 28 10.46 -7.27 -29.94
CA ASP A 28 11.12 -8.36 -29.22
C ASP A 28 10.09 -9.48 -28.95
N LEU A 29 10.18 -10.60 -29.68
CA LEU A 29 9.20 -11.69 -29.66
C LEU A 29 9.24 -12.56 -28.39
N ASP A 30 10.10 -12.25 -27.40
CA ASP A 30 10.15 -12.91 -26.09
C ASP A 30 9.79 -12.00 -24.90
N GLY A 31 9.35 -10.76 -25.18
CA GLY A 31 8.89 -9.82 -24.17
C GLY A 31 7.41 -9.53 -24.36
N GLY A 32 6.56 -9.88 -23.37
CA GLY A 32 5.15 -9.49 -23.38
C GLY A 32 5.00 -8.02 -23.74
N VAL A 33 4.06 -7.72 -24.65
CA VAL A 33 3.72 -6.37 -25.10
C VAL A 33 3.36 -5.55 -23.86
N THR A 34 4.33 -4.82 -23.29
CA THR A 34 4.03 -3.78 -22.33
C THR A 34 3.60 -2.58 -23.16
N PRO A 35 2.34 -2.14 -23.09
CA PRO A 35 1.97 -0.87 -23.71
C PRO A 35 2.91 0.20 -23.13
N GLU A 36 3.54 0.98 -24.01
CA GLU A 36 4.22 2.19 -23.59
C GLU A 36 3.16 3.12 -22.98
N ILE A 37 3.01 3.04 -21.66
CA ILE A 37 2.16 3.97 -20.91
C ILE A 37 2.88 5.31 -20.94
N ASN A 38 2.47 6.18 -21.87
CA ASN A 38 2.64 7.63 -21.98
C ASN A 38 4.01 8.24 -21.60
N ALA A 39 4.45 9.21 -22.41
CA ALA A 39 5.61 10.08 -22.18
C ALA A 39 5.63 10.86 -20.83
N ASP A 40 4.60 10.71 -19.99
CA ASP A 40 4.44 11.32 -18.65
C ASP A 40 4.67 10.32 -17.48
N GLY A 41 5.12 9.08 -17.75
CA GLY A 41 5.41 8.06 -16.73
C GLY A 41 6.76 8.26 -16.02
N MET A 42 6.85 7.90 -14.73
CA MET A 42 8.12 7.94 -14.00
C MET A 42 9.13 6.94 -14.60
N PRO A 43 10.42 7.32 -14.73
CA PRO A 43 11.42 6.45 -15.34
C PRO A 43 11.65 5.19 -14.49
N ARG A 44 11.86 4.05 -15.15
CA ARG A 44 12.15 2.77 -14.47
C ARG A 44 13.50 2.85 -13.75
N GLN A 45 13.48 2.89 -12.43
CA GLN A 45 14.67 3.07 -11.59
C GLN A 45 14.91 1.91 -10.63
N PHE A 46 13.90 1.08 -10.34
CA PHE A 46 14.02 0.05 -9.30
C PHE A 46 14.25 -1.34 -9.87
N ASN A 47 15.26 -2.01 -9.33
CA ASN A 47 15.42 -3.45 -9.50
C ASN A 47 14.53 -4.19 -8.48
N TRP A 48 14.26 -5.47 -8.75
CA TRP A 48 13.43 -6.35 -7.93
C TRP A 48 13.80 -6.34 -6.44
N LEU A 49 15.10 -6.48 -6.13
CA LEU A 49 15.59 -6.49 -4.75
C LEU A 49 15.38 -5.15 -4.05
N SER A 50 15.56 -4.04 -4.77
CA SER A 50 15.31 -2.69 -4.24
C SER A 50 13.83 -2.49 -3.91
N THR A 51 12.92 -2.99 -4.76
CA THR A 51 11.47 -2.95 -4.52
C THR A 51 11.06 -3.77 -3.30
N LEU A 52 11.62 -4.97 -3.13
CA LEU A 52 11.42 -5.77 -1.93
C LEU A 52 11.93 -5.05 -0.68
N GLY A 53 13.13 -4.47 -0.74
CA GLY A 53 13.71 -3.69 0.35
C GLY A 53 12.84 -2.51 0.73
N ILE A 54 12.38 -1.72 -0.24
CA ILE A 54 11.46 -0.60 -0.02
C ILE A 54 10.13 -1.09 0.57
N SER A 55 9.58 -2.19 0.06
CA SER A 55 8.32 -2.76 0.58
C SER A 55 8.47 -3.20 2.04
N PHE A 56 9.60 -3.84 2.38
CA PHE A 56 9.90 -4.25 3.75
C PHE A 56 10.12 -3.04 4.68
N SER A 57 10.89 -2.04 4.24
CA SER A 57 11.13 -0.80 4.99
C SER A 57 9.87 0.04 5.19
N ILE A 58 8.95 0.07 4.21
CA ILE A 58 7.65 0.75 4.36
C ILE A 58 6.80 0.04 5.41
N THR A 59 6.74 -1.29 5.36
CA THR A 59 5.90 -2.09 6.27
C THR A 59 6.45 -2.04 7.71
N ASN A 60 7.78 -2.01 7.88
CA ASN A 60 8.51 -1.89 9.15
C ASN A 60 7.88 -2.68 10.33
N SER A 61 7.35 -3.87 10.05
CA SER A 61 6.42 -4.55 10.95
C SER A 61 7.06 -4.94 12.28
N TRP A 62 8.31 -5.38 12.25
CA TRP A 62 9.03 -5.84 13.43
C TRP A 62 9.34 -4.69 14.41
N ALA A 63 9.67 -3.50 13.91
CA ALA A 63 9.90 -2.34 14.75
C ALA A 63 8.57 -1.79 15.32
N GLY A 64 7.52 -1.76 14.49
CA GLY A 64 6.15 -1.44 14.94
C GLY A 64 5.62 -2.47 15.95
N TYR A 65 6.05 -3.72 15.85
CA TYR A 65 5.74 -4.74 16.84
C TYR A 65 6.42 -4.44 18.19
N MET A 66 7.71 -4.09 18.18
CA MET A 66 8.42 -3.70 19.40
C MET A 66 7.80 -2.47 20.08
N SER A 67 7.36 -1.46 19.32
CA SER A 67 6.75 -0.27 19.92
C SER A 67 5.41 -0.56 20.60
N ASN A 68 4.66 -1.55 20.13
CA ASN A 68 3.35 -1.92 20.68
C ASN A 68 3.40 -3.15 21.60
N PHE A 69 4.60 -3.67 21.88
CA PHE A 69 4.76 -4.94 22.60
C PHE A 69 4.07 -4.95 23.98
N GLY A 70 4.27 -3.91 24.78
CA GLY A 70 3.64 -3.80 26.10
C GLY A 70 2.12 -3.73 26.03
N GLN A 71 1.58 -3.08 25.01
CA GLN A 71 0.13 -2.99 24.79
C GLN A 71 -0.48 -4.35 24.42
N ILE A 72 0.18 -5.13 23.55
CA ILE A 72 -0.24 -6.48 23.19
C ILE A 72 -0.22 -7.40 24.42
N LEU A 73 0.82 -7.26 25.24
CA LEU A 73 0.99 -8.01 26.47
C LEU A 73 -0.09 -7.65 27.51
N ALA A 74 -0.41 -6.37 27.66
CA ALA A 74 -1.48 -5.90 28.55
C ALA A 74 -2.86 -6.44 28.16
N TYR A 75 -3.16 -6.56 26.86
CA TYR A 75 -4.49 -6.96 26.40
C TYR A 75 -4.78 -8.46 26.48
N GLY A 76 -3.80 -9.31 26.18
CA GLY A 76 -4.03 -10.76 26.09
C GLY A 76 -2.93 -11.63 26.67
N GLY A 77 -1.94 -11.02 27.32
CA GLY A 77 -0.79 -11.70 27.88
C GLY A 77 0.11 -12.36 26.83
N PRO A 78 1.03 -13.23 27.27
CA PRO A 78 2.02 -13.88 26.40
C PRO A 78 1.42 -14.72 25.26
N ARG A 79 0.21 -15.26 25.46
CA ARG A 79 -0.47 -16.07 24.44
C ARG A 79 -0.83 -15.23 23.23
N LEU A 80 -1.32 -14.00 23.44
CA LEU A 80 -1.70 -13.11 22.36
C LEU A 80 -0.48 -12.61 21.59
N VAL A 81 0.65 -12.39 22.27
CA VAL A 81 1.93 -11.99 21.66
C VAL A 81 2.34 -12.96 20.53
N ILE A 82 2.25 -14.27 20.78
CA ILE A 82 2.64 -15.30 19.81
C ILE A 82 1.49 -15.63 18.84
N PHE A 83 0.36 -16.11 19.38
CA PHE A 83 -0.74 -16.60 18.54
C PHE A 83 -1.45 -15.46 17.80
N GLY A 84 -1.52 -14.27 18.39
CA GLY A 84 -2.06 -13.09 17.72
C GLY A 84 -1.25 -12.71 16.49
N SER A 85 0.07 -12.84 16.54
CA SER A 85 0.95 -12.58 15.38
C SER A 85 0.72 -13.56 14.24
N ILE A 86 0.51 -14.84 14.56
CA ILE A 86 0.19 -15.89 13.56
C ILE A 86 -1.19 -15.64 12.95
N CYS A 87 -2.20 -15.37 13.77
CA CYS A 87 -3.54 -15.03 13.30
C CYS A 87 -3.53 -13.78 12.42
N ALA A 88 -2.82 -12.72 12.85
CA ALA A 88 -2.67 -11.49 12.08
C ALA A 88 -2.01 -11.75 10.71
N PHE A 89 -1.00 -12.61 10.64
CA PHE A 89 -0.39 -13.01 9.38
C PHE A 89 -1.36 -13.74 8.45
N VAL A 90 -2.14 -14.70 8.96
CA VAL A 90 -3.12 -15.45 8.16
C VAL A 90 -4.19 -14.51 7.61
N VAL A 91 -4.66 -13.56 8.42
CA VAL A 91 -5.59 -12.53 7.94
C VAL A 91 -4.91 -11.68 6.87
N GLN A 92 -3.70 -11.17 7.13
CA GLN A 92 -3.01 -10.24 6.24
C GLN A 92 -2.67 -10.87 4.89
N ILE A 93 -2.30 -12.15 4.85
CA ILE A 93 -1.99 -12.83 3.57
C ILE A 93 -3.26 -12.97 2.71
N ILE A 94 -4.42 -13.25 3.31
CA ILE A 94 -5.70 -13.33 2.57
C ILE A 94 -6.04 -11.97 1.95
N VAL A 95 -5.91 -10.88 2.72
CA VAL A 95 -6.14 -9.51 2.23
C VAL A 95 -5.18 -9.14 1.10
N ILE A 96 -3.89 -9.45 1.27
CA ILE A 96 -2.87 -9.08 0.30
C ILE A 96 -2.91 -9.93 -0.96
N LEU A 97 -3.31 -11.21 -0.89
CA LEU A 97 -3.47 -12.05 -2.08
C LEU A 97 -4.57 -11.51 -3.01
N GLY A 98 -5.72 -11.09 -2.46
CA GLY A 98 -6.79 -10.46 -3.25
C GLY A 98 -6.34 -9.15 -3.89
N LEU A 99 -5.61 -8.32 -3.14
CA LEU A 99 -5.08 -7.06 -3.64
C LEU A 99 -3.94 -7.25 -4.66
N SER A 100 -3.11 -8.28 -4.50
CA SER A 100 -2.00 -8.61 -5.40
C SER A 100 -2.51 -9.06 -6.78
N GLU A 101 -3.68 -9.69 -6.83
CA GLU A 101 -4.33 -10.02 -8.10
C GLU A 101 -4.79 -8.78 -8.86
N LEU A 102 -5.35 -7.81 -8.14
CA LEU A 102 -5.74 -6.52 -8.71
C LEU A 102 -4.51 -5.77 -9.23
N ALA A 103 -3.41 -5.78 -8.46
CA ALA A 103 -2.14 -5.20 -8.87
C ALA A 103 -1.54 -5.88 -10.11
N SER A 104 -1.73 -7.19 -10.24
CA SER A 104 -1.32 -7.95 -11.43
C SER A 104 -2.17 -7.60 -12.66
N ALA A 105 -3.47 -7.36 -12.46
CA ALA A 105 -4.42 -7.05 -13.52
C ALA A 105 -4.29 -5.62 -14.06
N PHE A 106 -3.89 -4.68 -13.19
CA PHE A 106 -3.86 -3.26 -13.50
C PHE A 106 -2.55 -2.62 -13.01
N PRO A 107 -1.40 -2.93 -13.63
CA PRO A 107 -0.11 -2.41 -13.17
C PRO A 107 0.00 -0.90 -13.47
N SER A 108 -0.33 -0.05 -12.50
CA SER A 108 -0.20 1.41 -12.60
C SER A 108 0.34 2.02 -11.29
N SER A 109 1.03 3.16 -11.37
CA SER A 109 1.45 3.95 -10.21
C SER A 109 0.26 4.56 -9.45
N GLY A 110 -0.93 4.53 -10.05
CA GLY A 110 -2.16 4.94 -9.38
C GLY A 110 -2.79 3.87 -8.49
N GLY A 111 -2.30 2.63 -8.53
CA GLY A 111 -2.58 1.69 -7.46
C GLY A 111 -4.07 1.45 -7.19
N GLN A 112 -4.51 1.50 -5.93
CA GLN A 112 -5.90 1.21 -5.56
C GLN A 112 -6.93 2.17 -6.14
N TYR A 113 -6.58 3.44 -6.34
CA TYR A 113 -7.52 4.36 -6.99
C TYR A 113 -7.69 4.04 -8.45
N TYR A 114 -6.62 3.58 -9.12
CA TYR A 114 -6.69 3.09 -10.49
C TYR A 114 -7.56 1.83 -10.56
N TYR A 115 -7.41 0.88 -9.64
CA TYR A 115 -8.26 -0.33 -9.57
C TYR A 115 -9.73 0.06 -9.38
N CYS A 116 -10.00 0.98 -8.43
CA CYS A 116 -11.34 1.48 -8.18
C CYS A 116 -11.93 2.17 -9.41
N TYR A 117 -11.15 3.01 -10.10
CA TYR A 117 -11.61 3.70 -11.31
C TYR A 117 -11.96 2.73 -12.45
N MET A 118 -11.17 1.67 -12.61
CA MET A 118 -11.37 0.62 -13.62
C MET A 118 -12.56 -0.29 -13.31
N LEU A 119 -12.73 -0.64 -12.04
CA LEU A 119 -13.75 -1.59 -11.62
C LEU A 119 -15.11 -0.93 -11.41
N SER A 120 -15.15 0.31 -10.91
CA SER A 120 -16.40 0.98 -10.50
C SER A 120 -17.36 1.27 -11.66
N PRO A 121 -18.68 1.29 -11.38
CA PRO A 121 -19.69 1.78 -12.32
C PRO A 121 -19.42 3.22 -12.81
N THR A 122 -19.84 3.54 -14.04
CA THR A 122 -19.58 4.84 -14.70
C THR A 122 -20.03 6.05 -13.87
N LYS A 123 -21.06 5.89 -13.03
CA LYS A 123 -21.59 6.96 -12.17
C LYS A 123 -20.75 7.20 -10.90
N SER A 124 -20.12 6.18 -10.33
CA SER A 124 -19.38 6.28 -9.05
C SER A 124 -17.86 6.22 -9.20
N LYS A 125 -17.33 5.85 -10.37
CA LYS A 125 -15.88 5.63 -10.58
C LYS A 125 -14.97 6.77 -10.15
N ARG A 126 -15.39 8.02 -10.35
CA ARG A 126 -14.58 9.19 -9.96
C ARG A 126 -14.57 9.37 -8.45
N PHE A 127 -15.70 9.15 -7.78
CA PHE A 127 -15.81 9.23 -6.33
C PHE A 127 -15.02 8.12 -5.65
N SER A 128 -15.23 6.87 -6.07
CA SER A 128 -14.55 5.70 -5.51
C SER A 128 -13.03 5.78 -5.71
N ALA A 129 -12.56 6.28 -6.85
CA ALA A 129 -11.14 6.50 -7.07
C ALA A 129 -10.58 7.62 -6.15
N PHE A 130 -11.29 8.75 -6.04
CA PHE A 130 -10.86 9.86 -5.17
C PHE A 130 -10.70 9.44 -3.70
N VAL A 131 -11.61 8.59 -3.19
CA VAL A 131 -11.57 8.10 -1.80
C VAL A 131 -10.41 7.12 -1.55
N VAL A 132 -9.91 6.45 -2.58
CA VAL A 132 -9.04 5.26 -2.45
C VAL A 132 -7.58 5.52 -2.85
N GLY A 133 -7.21 6.76 -3.17
CA GLY A 133 -5.86 7.20 -3.57
C GLY A 133 -4.69 6.65 -2.75
N SER A 134 -4.20 5.43 -3.00
CA SER A 134 -2.96 4.86 -2.44
C SER A 134 -2.54 3.54 -3.12
N ILE A 135 -1.37 3.53 -3.78
CA ILE A 135 -0.36 2.45 -3.99
C ILE A 135 0.60 3.03 -5.04
N HIS A 136 1.91 2.87 -4.86
CA HIS A 136 2.96 3.51 -5.68
C HIS A 136 4.14 2.54 -5.92
N ILE A 137 4.97 2.89 -6.92
CA ILE A 137 6.17 2.17 -7.44
C ILE A 137 5.91 1.22 -8.63
N SER A 138 4.66 0.91 -8.97
CA SER A 138 4.38 0.02 -10.11
C SER A 138 4.97 0.51 -11.45
N GLU A 139 4.94 1.82 -11.75
CA GLU A 139 5.43 2.34 -13.04
C GLU A 139 6.97 2.35 -13.17
N GLU A 140 7.70 2.30 -12.04
CA GLU A 140 9.16 2.36 -12.04
C GLU A 140 9.82 0.96 -12.06
N LEU A 141 8.99 -0.09 -12.10
CA LEU A 141 9.40 -1.49 -12.10
C LEU A 141 9.48 -2.04 -13.53
N PRO A 142 10.50 -2.85 -13.85
CA PRO A 142 10.44 -3.71 -15.03
C PRO A 142 9.37 -4.79 -14.80
N GLN A 143 8.48 -5.02 -15.77
CA GLN A 143 7.42 -6.04 -15.69
C GLN A 143 6.54 -5.95 -14.40
N PRO A 144 5.81 -4.84 -14.23
CA PRO A 144 5.07 -4.58 -12.99
C PRO A 144 3.95 -5.58 -12.71
N GLU A 145 3.34 -6.14 -13.74
CA GLU A 145 2.30 -7.19 -13.67
C GLU A 145 2.72 -8.44 -12.88
N LYS A 146 4.03 -8.73 -12.83
CA LYS A 146 4.61 -9.88 -12.11
C LYS A 146 5.32 -9.45 -10.83
N ARG A 147 6.11 -8.37 -10.89
CA ARG A 147 6.95 -7.95 -9.75
C ARG A 147 6.14 -7.31 -8.63
N VAL A 148 5.09 -6.54 -8.92
CA VAL A 148 4.27 -5.91 -7.88
C VAL A 148 3.57 -6.97 -7.00
N PRO A 149 2.85 -7.96 -7.55
CA PRO A 149 2.21 -9.01 -6.75
C PRO A 149 3.21 -9.82 -5.90
N GLN A 150 4.38 -10.11 -6.46
CA GLN A 150 5.44 -10.81 -5.75
C GLN A 150 5.96 -9.97 -4.58
N ALA A 151 6.18 -8.66 -4.77
CA ALA A 151 6.71 -7.79 -3.72
C ALA A 151 5.74 -7.70 -2.54
N MET A 152 4.46 -7.54 -2.84
CA MET A 152 3.39 -7.48 -1.84
C MET A 152 3.29 -8.77 -1.02
N THR A 153 3.35 -9.93 -1.68
CA THR A 153 3.23 -11.22 -0.98
C THR A 153 4.49 -11.51 -0.16
N MET A 154 5.67 -11.26 -0.73
CA MET A 154 6.95 -11.51 -0.08
C MET A 154 7.18 -10.58 1.13
N SER A 155 6.73 -9.32 1.09
CA SER A 155 6.87 -8.42 2.23
C SER A 155 6.11 -8.91 3.46
N VAL A 156 4.89 -9.44 3.29
CA VAL A 156 4.10 -10.03 4.38
C VAL A 156 4.77 -11.28 4.96
N ILE A 157 5.31 -12.14 4.10
CA ILE A 157 6.06 -13.34 4.52
C ILE A 157 7.30 -12.93 5.32
N LEU A 158 8.05 -11.93 4.84
CA LEU A 158 9.22 -11.41 5.52
C LEU A 158 8.86 -10.74 6.86
N SER A 159 7.70 -10.08 6.94
CA SER A 159 7.17 -9.55 8.20
C SER A 159 6.91 -10.66 9.22
N LEU A 160 6.29 -11.78 8.85
CA LEU A 160 6.14 -12.92 9.77
C LEU A 160 7.49 -13.51 10.16
N ALA A 161 8.37 -13.74 9.18
CA ALA A 161 9.68 -14.34 9.39
C ALA A 161 10.58 -13.50 10.33
N THR A 162 10.33 -12.20 10.42
CA THR A 162 11.06 -11.30 11.34
C THR A 162 10.32 -11.09 12.66
N CYS A 163 9.00 -10.87 12.63
CA CYS A 163 8.22 -10.58 13.84
C CYS A 163 8.07 -11.81 14.73
N LEU A 164 7.80 -13.00 14.18
CA LEU A 164 7.51 -14.19 14.98
C LEU A 164 8.73 -14.65 15.79
N PRO A 165 9.95 -14.80 15.20
CA PRO A 165 11.13 -15.13 15.99
C PRO A 165 11.46 -14.06 17.03
N LEU A 166 11.28 -12.78 16.69
CA LEU A 166 11.47 -11.68 17.63
C LEU A 166 10.49 -11.78 18.81
N SER A 167 9.20 -12.03 18.54
CA SER A 167 8.17 -12.21 19.56
C SER A 167 8.51 -13.35 20.52
N VAL A 168 8.94 -14.48 19.96
CA VAL A 168 9.35 -15.65 20.74
C VAL A 168 10.59 -15.34 21.58
N ALA A 169 11.61 -14.70 21.01
CA ALA A 169 12.81 -14.31 21.74
C ALA A 169 12.50 -13.35 22.90
N LEU A 170 11.69 -12.32 22.67
CA LEU A 170 11.27 -11.37 23.71
C LEU A 170 10.51 -12.08 24.85
N MET A 171 9.64 -13.04 24.52
CA MET A 171 8.93 -13.83 25.53
C MET A 171 9.87 -14.70 26.38
N PHE A 172 10.88 -15.34 25.78
CA PHE A 172 11.85 -16.14 26.53
C PHE A 172 12.81 -15.30 27.37
N CYS A 173 13.06 -14.05 26.97
CA CYS A 173 13.92 -13.13 27.70
C CYS A 173 13.20 -12.36 28.81
N MET A 174 11.87 -12.33 28.81
CA MET A 174 11.08 -11.60 29.80
C MET A 174 10.98 -12.39 31.10
N SER A 175 11.51 -11.82 32.18
CA SER A 175 11.47 -12.41 33.53
C SER A 175 10.37 -11.83 34.41
N ASP A 176 10.07 -10.54 34.26
CA ASP A 176 9.03 -9.84 35.01
C ASP A 176 8.08 -9.14 34.05
N MET A 177 6.88 -9.70 33.94
CA MET A 177 5.84 -9.22 33.03
C MET A 177 5.21 -7.92 33.52
N GLU A 178 5.01 -7.76 34.83
CA GLU A 178 4.37 -6.57 35.39
C GLU A 178 5.30 -5.36 35.25
N ALA A 179 6.61 -5.55 35.45
CA ALA A 179 7.59 -4.50 35.20
C ALA A 179 7.59 -4.03 33.74
N VAL A 180 7.43 -4.95 32.78
CA VAL A 180 7.37 -4.62 31.35
C VAL A 180 6.09 -3.87 30.99
N ILE A 181 4.93 -4.31 31.48
CA ILE A 181 3.63 -3.67 31.19
C ILE A 181 3.58 -2.25 31.75
N ASN A 182 4.12 -2.04 32.96
CA ASN A 182 4.06 -0.75 33.65
C ASN A 182 5.21 0.21 33.26
N SER A 183 6.16 -0.24 32.45
CA SER A 183 7.26 0.61 31.96
C SER A 183 6.76 1.61 30.92
N GLU A 184 7.32 2.83 30.94
CA GLU A 184 7.09 3.83 29.88
C GLU A 184 7.54 3.34 28.50
N LEU A 185 8.57 2.49 28.47
CA LEU A 185 9.12 1.88 27.26
C LEU A 185 9.23 0.36 27.45
N PRO A 186 8.13 -0.39 27.27
CA PRO A 186 8.08 -1.84 27.48
C PRO A 186 9.15 -2.62 26.69
N SER A 187 9.44 -2.18 25.46
CA SER A 187 10.47 -2.80 24.62
C SER A 187 11.89 -2.62 25.17
N LEU A 188 12.17 -1.47 25.77
CA LEU A 188 13.46 -1.20 26.42
C LEU A 188 13.60 -2.02 27.70
N GLU A 189 12.53 -2.13 28.49
CA GLU A 189 12.53 -2.92 29.71
C GLU A 189 12.81 -4.40 29.43
N VAL A 190 12.19 -4.99 28.41
CA VAL A 190 12.49 -6.37 28.00
C VAL A 190 13.96 -6.52 27.55
N MET A 191 14.49 -5.55 26.79
CA MET A 191 15.90 -5.58 26.40
C MET A 191 16.84 -5.49 27.61
N TYR A 192 16.46 -4.73 28.64
CA TYR A 192 17.20 -4.67 29.89
C TYR A 192 17.15 -6.00 30.65
N GLN A 193 15.97 -6.62 30.77
CA GLN A 193 15.82 -7.93 31.40
C GLN A 193 16.62 -9.02 30.67
N ALA A 194 16.66 -8.96 29.33
CA ALA A 194 17.43 -9.88 28.50
C ALA A 194 18.95 -9.75 28.70
N THR A 195 19.45 -8.52 28.71
CA THR A 195 20.90 -8.25 28.70
C THR A 195 21.51 -8.11 30.10
N LYS A 196 20.70 -7.74 31.10
CA LYS A 196 21.11 -7.40 32.49
C LYS A 196 22.22 -6.35 32.56
N SER A 197 22.42 -5.58 31.49
CA SER A 197 23.49 -4.59 31.36
C SER A 197 22.95 -3.31 30.74
N LYS A 198 23.09 -2.21 31.48
CA LYS A 198 22.65 -0.88 31.03
C LYS A 198 23.37 -0.45 29.75
N GLY A 199 24.68 -0.71 29.64
CA GLY A 199 25.46 -0.33 28.47
C GLY A 199 25.00 -1.01 27.18
N VAL A 200 24.76 -2.32 27.24
CA VAL A 200 24.29 -3.11 26.08
C VAL A 200 22.86 -2.72 25.72
N THR A 201 21.98 -2.53 26.72
CA THR A 201 20.59 -2.10 26.51
C THR A 201 20.52 -0.75 25.79
N THR A 202 21.31 0.22 26.24
CA THR A 202 21.36 1.55 25.62
C THR A 202 21.87 1.46 24.19
N PHE A 203 22.92 0.69 23.93
CA PHE A 203 23.44 0.48 22.59
C PHE A 203 22.39 -0.13 21.66
N LEU A 204 21.70 -1.19 22.08
CA LEU A 204 20.64 -1.84 21.29
C LEU A 204 19.45 -0.91 21.05
N SER A 205 19.09 -0.08 22.04
CA SER A 205 18.01 0.90 21.91
C SER A 205 18.35 2.01 20.91
N VAL A 206 19.59 2.52 20.95
CA VAL A 206 20.09 3.50 19.97
C VAL A 206 20.15 2.88 18.58
N TRP A 207 20.62 1.63 18.47
CA TRP A 207 20.63 0.92 17.19
C TRP A 207 19.22 0.77 16.61
N LEU A 208 18.24 0.39 17.44
CA LEU A 208 16.83 0.31 17.03
C LEU A 208 16.32 1.67 16.53
N LEU A 209 16.67 2.76 17.21
CA LEU A 209 16.32 4.12 16.78
C LEU A 209 16.93 4.48 15.42
N VAL A 210 18.20 4.12 15.18
CA VAL A 210 18.87 4.32 13.88
C VAL A 210 18.15 3.57 12.77
N VAL A 211 17.75 2.31 13.02
CA VAL A 211 17.01 1.52 12.03
C VAL A 211 15.61 2.10 11.78
N TYR A 212 14.96 2.62 12.81
CA TYR A 212 13.69 3.32 12.68
C TYR A 212 13.85 4.57 11.80
N ALA A 213 14.86 5.40 12.08
CA ALA A 213 15.17 6.60 11.31
C ALA A 213 15.50 6.28 9.85
N ALA A 214 16.19 5.17 9.57
CA ALA A 214 16.49 4.72 8.21
C ALA A 214 15.24 4.29 7.40
N SER A 215 14.14 3.93 8.08
CA SER A 215 12.90 3.51 7.42
C SER A 215 12.01 4.70 7.02
N ILE A 216 12.13 5.83 7.71
CA ILE A 216 11.32 7.05 7.50
C ILE A 216 11.38 7.59 6.05
N PRO A 217 12.55 7.70 5.39
CA PRO A 217 12.63 8.20 4.02
C PRO A 217 11.77 7.40 3.03
N SER A 218 11.69 6.08 3.21
CA SER A 218 10.87 5.21 2.34
C SER A 218 9.37 5.54 2.46
N GLN A 219 8.90 5.91 3.65
CA GLN A 219 7.52 6.31 3.91
C GLN A 219 7.22 7.71 3.37
N TRP A 220 8.15 8.66 3.47
CA TRP A 220 7.96 10.00 2.89
C TRP A 220 7.92 9.97 1.36
N VAL A 221 8.83 9.22 0.74
CA VAL A 221 8.81 8.96 -0.70
C VAL A 221 7.47 8.37 -1.13
N THR A 222 6.92 7.47 -0.32
CA THR A 222 5.59 6.88 -0.52
C THR A 222 4.49 7.94 -0.51
N CYS A 223 4.37 8.70 0.58
CA CYS A 223 3.34 9.73 0.70
C CYS A 223 3.43 10.78 -0.40
N GLY A 224 4.65 11.23 -0.74
CA GLY A 224 4.89 12.20 -1.80
C GLY A 224 4.45 11.70 -3.18
N ARG A 225 4.70 10.43 -3.49
CA ARG A 225 4.26 9.80 -4.76
C ARG A 225 2.75 9.64 -4.85
N VAL A 226 2.09 9.29 -3.74
CA VAL A 226 0.62 9.22 -3.69
C VAL A 226 0.01 10.61 -3.90
N ALA A 227 0.53 11.63 -3.21
CA ALA A 227 0.09 13.00 -3.38
C ALA A 227 0.31 13.52 -4.81
N TRP A 228 1.46 13.17 -5.42
CA TRP A 228 1.77 13.49 -6.81
C TRP A 228 0.80 12.83 -7.79
N ALA A 229 0.55 11.52 -7.66
CA ALA A 229 -0.36 10.78 -8.54
C ALA A 229 -1.79 11.33 -8.47
N LEU A 230 -2.26 11.69 -7.27
CA LEU A 230 -3.53 12.37 -7.09
C LEU A 230 -3.54 13.77 -7.73
N ALA A 231 -2.46 14.55 -7.55
CA ALA A 231 -2.34 15.89 -8.12
C ALA A 231 -2.31 15.89 -9.67
N ARG A 232 -1.73 14.85 -10.28
CA ARG A 232 -1.74 14.64 -11.74
C ARG A 232 -3.16 14.54 -12.31
N ASP A 233 -4.05 13.88 -11.58
CA ASP A 233 -5.42 13.58 -12.04
C ASP A 233 -6.45 14.65 -11.64
N ILE A 234 -6.00 15.72 -10.96
CA ILE A 234 -6.80 16.89 -10.59
C ILE A 234 -6.48 18.06 -11.54
N ASN A 235 -7.47 18.55 -12.26
CA ASN A 235 -7.33 19.70 -13.14
C ASN A 235 -7.51 21.02 -12.36
N SER A 236 -6.51 21.36 -11.53
CA SER A 236 -6.45 22.62 -10.76
C SER A 236 -5.07 23.27 -10.87
N PRO A 237 -4.94 24.61 -10.87
CA PRO A 237 -3.65 25.30 -10.91
C PRO A 237 -2.69 24.88 -9.77
N SER A 238 -3.21 24.70 -8.56
CA SER A 238 -2.41 24.24 -7.42
C SER A 238 -1.99 22.78 -7.57
N ALA A 239 -2.85 21.93 -8.14
CA ALA A 239 -2.53 20.54 -8.40
C ALA A 239 -1.43 20.39 -9.47
N ARG A 240 -1.45 21.21 -10.52
CA ARG A 240 -0.36 21.24 -11.53
C ARG A 240 0.99 21.60 -10.93
N TYR A 241 1.03 22.45 -9.90
CA TYR A 241 2.28 22.76 -9.21
C TYR A 241 2.89 21.54 -8.51
N PHE A 242 2.05 20.72 -7.85
CA PHE A 242 2.46 19.51 -7.14
C PHE A 242 2.63 18.29 -8.05
N ALA A 243 1.98 18.26 -9.22
CA ALA A 243 2.13 17.22 -10.23
C ALA A 243 3.45 17.30 -11.02
N LYS A 244 4.23 18.38 -10.87
CA LYS A 244 5.52 18.52 -11.57
C LYS A 244 6.59 17.59 -10.98
N VAL A 245 7.18 16.75 -11.83
CA VAL A 245 8.37 15.96 -11.54
C VAL A 245 9.62 16.80 -11.81
N ASP A 246 10.65 16.65 -10.98
CA ASP A 246 11.94 17.32 -11.19
C ASP A 246 12.78 16.58 -12.25
N ASP A 247 13.33 17.29 -13.22
CA ASP A 247 14.05 16.69 -14.36
C ASP A 247 15.40 16.08 -13.99
N LYS A 248 16.07 16.59 -12.93
CA LYS A 248 17.37 16.09 -12.48
C LYS A 248 17.22 14.91 -11.53
N LEU A 249 16.35 15.05 -10.55
CA LEU A 249 16.11 14.03 -9.52
C LEU A 249 15.12 12.95 -9.98
N LYS A 250 14.38 13.19 -11.07
CA LYS A 250 13.36 12.29 -11.61
C LYS A 250 12.33 11.88 -10.53
N PHE A 251 12.02 12.83 -9.64
CA PHE A 251 11.25 12.61 -8.42
C PHE A 251 10.32 13.80 -8.11
N PRO A 252 9.08 13.58 -7.62
CA PRO A 252 8.16 14.66 -7.25
C PRO A 252 8.53 15.32 -5.91
N VAL A 253 9.57 16.17 -5.94
CA VAL A 253 10.12 16.84 -4.75
C VAL A 253 9.06 17.71 -4.08
N ARG A 254 8.27 18.48 -4.86
CA ARG A 254 7.29 19.44 -4.34
C ARG A 254 6.18 18.77 -3.54
N ALA A 255 5.60 17.69 -4.08
CA ALA A 255 4.57 16.91 -3.39
C ALA A 255 5.12 16.23 -2.12
N THR A 256 6.38 15.78 -2.16
CA THR A 256 7.05 15.14 -1.03
C THR A 256 7.33 16.12 0.11
N VAL A 257 7.84 17.32 -0.20
CA VAL A 257 8.08 18.37 0.80
C VAL A 257 6.77 18.85 1.42
N ALA A 258 5.70 18.99 0.63
CA ALA A 258 4.38 19.32 1.15
C ALA A 258 3.83 18.24 2.10
N SER A 259 4.00 16.96 1.73
CA SER A 259 3.61 15.82 2.58
C SER A 259 4.39 15.80 3.88
N PHE A 260 5.71 16.07 3.83
CA PHE A 260 6.55 16.18 5.01
C PHE A 260 6.10 17.33 5.92
N GLY A 261 5.85 18.52 5.37
CA GLY A 261 5.35 19.66 6.13
C GLY A 261 4.02 19.38 6.82
N PHE A 262 3.09 18.72 6.12
CA PHE A 262 1.82 18.31 6.71
C PHE A 262 2.00 17.33 7.87
N VAL A 263 2.84 16.30 7.71
CA VAL A 263 3.14 15.32 8.76
C VAL A 263 3.84 15.97 9.95
N ALA A 264 4.75 16.93 9.72
CA ALA A 264 5.44 17.66 10.77
C ALA A 264 4.47 18.50 11.61
N ILE A 265 3.56 19.24 10.96
CA ILE A 265 2.53 20.03 11.65
C ILE A 265 1.58 19.11 12.42
N TYR A 266 1.12 18.03 11.79
CA TYR A 266 0.26 17.04 12.43
C TYR A 266 0.93 16.42 13.66
N SER A 267 2.24 16.15 13.60
CA SER A 267 3.01 15.60 14.73
C SER A 267 3.10 16.55 15.94
N LEU A 268 2.98 17.87 15.74
CA LEU A 268 2.93 18.82 16.85
C LEU A 268 1.71 18.61 17.75
N LEU A 269 0.65 17.97 17.26
CA LEU A 269 -0.51 17.61 18.06
C LEU A 269 -0.14 16.69 19.24
N TYR A 270 0.90 15.87 19.10
CA TYR A 270 1.38 15.02 20.18
C TYR A 270 1.85 15.82 21.40
N LEU A 271 2.40 17.02 21.19
CA LEU A 271 2.83 17.93 22.27
C LEU A 271 1.65 18.50 23.06
N VAL A 272 0.47 18.57 22.43
CA VAL A 272 -0.75 19.09 23.05
C VAL A 272 -1.53 17.97 23.73
N SER A 273 -1.71 16.84 23.03
CA SER A 273 -2.43 15.68 23.55
C SER A 273 -1.96 14.40 22.87
N SER A 274 -1.27 13.55 23.63
CA SER A 274 -0.87 12.21 23.20
C SER A 274 -2.09 11.32 22.91
N GLY A 275 -3.16 11.44 23.71
CA GLY A 275 -4.42 10.69 23.50
C GLY A 275 -5.11 11.03 22.17
N ALA A 276 -5.21 12.32 21.83
CA ALA A 276 -5.78 12.75 20.55
C ALA A 276 -4.93 12.31 19.36
N PHE A 277 -3.60 12.48 19.46
CA PHE A 277 -2.66 12.03 18.43
C PHE A 277 -2.74 10.52 18.19
N ASN A 278 -2.76 9.72 19.27
CA ASN A 278 -2.86 8.26 19.18
C ASN A 278 -4.20 7.82 18.58
N THR A 279 -5.31 8.49 18.94
CA THR A 279 -6.63 8.20 18.38
C THR A 279 -6.66 8.44 16.87
N ILE A 280 -6.16 9.59 16.40
CA ILE A 280 -6.16 9.91 14.96
C ILE A 280 -5.24 8.93 14.21
N THR A 281 -4.08 8.60 14.77
CA THR A 281 -3.15 7.63 14.18
C THR A 281 -3.77 6.24 14.06
N ASN A 282 -4.43 5.73 15.11
CA ASN A 282 -5.15 4.46 15.06
C ASN A 282 -6.30 4.48 14.05
N SER A 283 -7.01 5.60 13.95
CA SER A 283 -8.10 5.79 12.98
C SER A 283 -7.57 5.80 11.54
N ALA A 284 -6.40 6.41 11.29
CA ALA A 284 -5.76 6.43 9.98
C ALA A 284 -5.37 5.03 9.50
N ILE A 285 -4.92 4.15 10.40
CA ILE A 285 -4.66 2.73 10.07
C ILE A 285 -5.94 2.03 9.62
N LEU A 286 -7.07 2.29 10.28
CA LEU A 286 -8.35 1.72 9.85
C LEU A 286 -8.78 2.27 8.49
N PHE A 287 -8.61 3.57 8.23
CA PHE A 287 -8.83 4.15 6.90
C PHE A 287 -7.98 3.47 5.82
N LEU A 288 -6.71 3.20 6.10
CA LEU A 288 -5.84 2.47 5.19
C LEU A 288 -6.37 1.06 4.90
N HIS A 289 -6.93 0.36 5.89
CA HIS A 289 -7.54 -0.95 5.64
C HIS A 289 -8.83 -0.83 4.82
N ILE A 290 -9.63 0.22 5.04
CA ILE A 290 -10.82 0.49 4.26
C ILE A 290 -10.46 0.71 2.78
N THR A 291 -9.42 1.51 2.48
CA THR A 291 -9.00 1.72 1.08
C THR A 291 -8.59 0.42 0.39
N TYR A 292 -8.06 -0.56 1.14
CA TYR A 292 -7.68 -1.87 0.60
C TYR A 292 -8.91 -2.71 0.25
N VAL A 293 -10.00 -2.54 1.01
CA VAL A 293 -11.25 -3.29 0.83
C VAL A 293 -12.06 -2.76 -0.35
N VAL A 294 -12.12 -1.44 -0.57
CA VAL A 294 -12.99 -0.84 -1.59
C VAL A 294 -12.84 -1.48 -2.98
N PRO A 295 -11.64 -1.62 -3.59
CA PRO A 295 -11.53 -2.22 -4.92
C PRO A 295 -11.87 -3.72 -4.92
N GLN A 296 -11.54 -4.44 -3.84
CA GLN A 296 -11.87 -5.87 -3.69
C GLN A 296 -13.39 -6.08 -3.55
N GLY A 297 -14.09 -5.19 -2.86
CA GLY A 297 -15.54 -5.19 -2.72
C GLY A 297 -16.27 -4.84 -4.01
N ILE A 298 -15.79 -3.84 -4.75
CA ILE A 298 -16.33 -3.51 -6.08
C ILE A 298 -16.18 -4.70 -7.03
N LEU A 299 -15.02 -5.38 -7.01
CA LEU A 299 -14.78 -6.56 -7.82
C LEU A 299 -15.73 -7.71 -7.46
N LEU A 300 -16.03 -7.91 -6.17
CA LEU A 300 -16.98 -8.92 -5.72
C LEU A 300 -18.39 -8.64 -6.23
N MET A 301 -18.84 -7.38 -6.14
CA MET A 301 -20.19 -6.97 -6.60
C MET A 301 -20.34 -7.05 -8.12
N LYS A 302 -19.31 -6.69 -8.89
CA LYS A 302 -19.35 -6.68 -10.37
C LYS A 302 -19.19 -8.08 -10.98
N GLY A 303 -18.62 -9.02 -10.23
CA GLY A 303 -18.28 -10.36 -10.70
C GLY A 303 -16.94 -10.39 -11.44
N ARG A 304 -16.17 -11.48 -11.25
CA ARG A 304 -14.78 -11.57 -11.70
C ARG A 304 -14.62 -12.00 -13.17
N ALA A 305 -15.61 -12.70 -13.73
CA ALA A 305 -15.53 -13.32 -15.06
C ALA A 305 -15.46 -12.34 -16.24
N GLY A 306 -15.83 -11.06 -16.04
CA GLY A 306 -15.78 -10.03 -17.10
C GLY A 306 -15.16 -8.69 -16.66
N ALA A 307 -14.69 -8.57 -15.42
CA ALA A 307 -14.16 -7.33 -14.88
C ALA A 307 -12.63 -7.24 -14.88
N LEU A 308 -11.93 -8.37 -15.03
CA LEU A 308 -10.48 -8.43 -14.93
C LEU A 308 -9.84 -8.86 -16.26
N PRO A 309 -8.85 -8.11 -16.77
CA PRO A 309 -8.07 -8.51 -17.95
C PRO A 309 -7.14 -9.71 -17.65
N LEU A 310 -6.46 -10.16 -18.69
CA LEU A 310 -5.44 -11.20 -18.61
C LEU A 310 -4.29 -10.74 -17.69
N ARG A 311 -3.86 -11.62 -16.78
CA ARG A 311 -2.95 -11.27 -15.69
C ARG A 311 -2.09 -12.44 -15.26
N TYR A 312 -0.97 -12.14 -14.61
CA TYR A 312 -0.01 -13.12 -14.09
C TYR A 312 -0.58 -13.91 -12.92
N LEU A 313 -1.12 -13.24 -11.90
CA LEU A 313 -1.71 -13.91 -10.72
C LEU A 313 -3.21 -14.15 -10.93
N ARG A 314 -3.63 -15.40 -11.08
CA ARG A 314 -5.04 -15.80 -11.25
C ARG A 314 -5.50 -16.64 -10.07
N LEU A 315 -6.28 -16.08 -9.14
CA LEU A 315 -6.76 -16.83 -7.97
C LEU A 315 -7.98 -17.71 -8.26
N GLY A 316 -8.67 -17.53 -9.39
CA GLY A 316 -9.89 -18.29 -9.70
C GLY A 316 -10.95 -18.17 -8.59
N CYS A 317 -11.41 -19.30 -8.06
CA CYS A 317 -12.39 -19.38 -6.98
C CYS A 317 -11.87 -18.80 -5.65
N LEU A 318 -10.58 -18.98 -5.34
CA LEU A 318 -9.97 -18.44 -4.12
C LEU A 318 -10.07 -16.91 -4.07
N GLY A 319 -10.09 -16.24 -5.23
CA GLY A 319 -10.22 -14.80 -5.27
C GLY A 319 -11.62 -14.29 -4.91
N TYR A 320 -12.67 -15.11 -5.07
CA TYR A 320 -13.99 -14.78 -4.51
C TYR A 320 -13.97 -14.88 -2.98
N LEU A 321 -13.30 -15.91 -2.44
CA LEU A 321 -13.16 -16.11 -1.00
C LEU A 321 -12.34 -14.97 -0.36
N CYS A 322 -11.20 -14.59 -0.94
CA CYS A 322 -10.40 -13.47 -0.46
C CYS A 322 -11.21 -12.16 -0.44
N ASN A 323 -11.91 -11.85 -1.53
CA ASN A 323 -12.70 -10.63 -1.64
C ASN A 323 -13.90 -10.61 -0.68
N ALA A 324 -14.56 -11.75 -0.43
CA ALA A 324 -15.65 -11.82 0.55
C ALA A 324 -15.11 -11.71 1.99
N PHE A 325 -14.00 -12.39 2.27
CA PHE A 325 -13.35 -12.37 3.58
C PHE A 325 -12.92 -10.96 3.98
N VAL A 326 -12.29 -10.20 3.09
CA VAL A 326 -11.78 -8.87 3.43
C VAL A 326 -12.89 -7.88 3.77
N ILE A 327 -14.06 -7.98 3.12
CA ILE A 327 -15.24 -7.16 3.43
C ILE A 327 -15.78 -7.50 4.80
N LEU A 328 -15.91 -8.80 5.11
CA LEU A 328 -16.35 -9.23 6.43
C LEU A 328 -15.35 -8.81 7.51
N TRP A 329 -14.06 -8.98 7.24
CA TRP A 329 -12.98 -8.65 8.16
C TRP A 329 -12.94 -7.16 8.50
N ILE A 330 -13.11 -6.26 7.52
CA ILE A 330 -13.09 -4.82 7.82
C ILE A 330 -14.31 -4.36 8.63
N VAL A 331 -15.47 -5.01 8.46
CA VAL A 331 -16.65 -4.73 9.28
C VAL A 331 -16.41 -5.16 10.72
N ILE A 332 -15.88 -6.37 10.91
CA ILE A 332 -15.50 -6.88 12.23
C ILE A 332 -14.46 -5.96 12.86
N LEU A 333 -13.36 -5.70 12.16
CA LEU A 333 -12.28 -4.85 12.65
C LEU A 333 -12.78 -3.44 13.00
N GLY A 334 -13.62 -2.85 12.15
CA GLY A 334 -14.20 -1.53 12.38
C GLY A 334 -15.02 -1.47 13.68
N VAL A 335 -15.83 -2.49 13.96
CA VAL A 335 -16.58 -2.58 15.22
C VAL A 335 -15.63 -2.71 16.41
N PHE A 336 -14.71 -3.69 16.38
CA PHE A 336 -13.82 -3.96 17.51
C PHE A 336 -12.87 -2.80 17.83
N VAL A 337 -12.36 -2.09 16.81
CA VAL A 337 -11.49 -0.93 17.02
C VAL A 337 -12.26 0.27 17.59
N CYS A 338 -13.58 0.33 17.41
CA CYS A 338 -14.40 1.38 18.03
C CYS A 338 -14.83 1.06 19.48
N LEU A 339 -14.58 -0.15 19.97
CA LEU A 339 -14.91 -0.52 21.35
C LEU A 339 -13.91 0.09 22.35
N PRO A 340 -14.36 0.45 23.56
CA PRO A 340 -13.45 0.87 24.62
C PRO A 340 -12.57 -0.29 25.09
N LEU A 341 -11.36 0.03 25.52
CA LEU A 341 -10.36 -0.95 25.98
C LEU A 341 -10.61 -1.47 27.40
N GLY A 342 -11.43 -0.77 28.19
CA GLY A 342 -11.76 -1.12 29.56
C GLY A 342 -12.99 -0.37 30.06
N LEU A 343 -13.56 -0.86 31.17
CA LEU A 343 -14.67 -0.23 31.88
C LEU A 343 -14.23 0.09 33.32
N PRO A 344 -14.67 1.20 33.93
CA PRO A 344 -15.54 2.24 33.38
C PRO A 344 -14.82 3.16 32.38
N VAL A 345 -15.57 3.75 31.44
CA VAL A 345 -15.03 4.74 30.49
C VAL A 345 -15.07 6.13 31.09
N GLU A 346 -13.93 6.82 31.09
CA GLU A 346 -13.82 8.23 31.47
C GLU A 346 -13.56 9.08 30.23
N ALA A 347 -13.87 10.38 30.27
CA ALA A 347 -13.69 11.25 29.11
C ALA A 347 -12.23 11.31 28.63
N GLU A 348 -11.25 11.16 29.52
CA GLU A 348 -9.84 11.15 29.16
C GLU A 348 -9.37 9.81 28.56
N SER A 349 -10.00 8.70 28.96
CA SER A 349 -9.62 7.34 28.54
C SER A 349 -10.54 6.73 27.47
N MET A 350 -11.58 7.46 27.07
CA MET A 350 -12.54 6.98 26.08
C MET A 350 -11.86 6.78 24.72
N ASN A 351 -12.23 5.70 24.04
CA ASN A 351 -11.82 5.48 22.67
C ASN A 351 -12.57 6.42 21.71
N TYR A 352 -11.88 7.43 21.19
CA TYR A 352 -12.44 8.44 20.28
C TYR A 352 -12.37 8.05 18.79
N THR A 353 -12.04 6.80 18.45
CA THR A 353 -11.91 6.37 17.06
C THR A 353 -13.19 6.61 16.26
N ALA A 354 -14.37 6.21 16.77
CA ALA A 354 -15.62 6.34 16.02
C ALA A 354 -15.96 7.81 15.65
N PRO A 355 -15.94 8.80 16.57
CA PRO A 355 -16.10 10.20 16.22
C PRO A 355 -15.06 10.71 15.20
N VAL A 356 -13.79 10.32 15.35
CA VAL A 356 -12.72 10.72 14.43
C VAL A 356 -12.96 10.16 13.02
N LEU A 357 -13.42 8.91 12.90
CA LEU A 357 -13.80 8.32 11.62
C LEU A 357 -14.90 9.12 10.94
N ILE A 358 -15.97 9.47 11.67
CA ILE A 358 -17.08 10.26 11.13
C ILE A 358 -16.58 11.64 10.65
N GLY A 359 -15.73 12.30 11.45
CA GLY A 359 -15.14 13.59 11.09
C GLY A 359 -14.29 13.52 9.82
N LEU A 360 -13.42 12.51 9.71
CA LEU A 360 -12.56 12.31 8.54
C LEU A 360 -13.36 11.92 7.29
N PHE A 361 -14.34 11.03 7.40
CA PHE A 361 -15.25 10.73 6.28
C PHE A 361 -16.04 11.96 5.85
N GLY A 362 -16.52 12.76 6.82
CA GLY A 362 -17.17 14.04 6.55
C GLY A 362 -16.26 14.99 5.77
N LEU A 363 -15.00 15.12 6.16
CA LEU A 363 -14.00 15.92 5.45
C LEU A 363 -13.79 15.43 4.01
N VAL A 364 -13.66 14.11 3.80
CA VAL A 364 -13.50 13.52 2.45
C VAL A 364 -14.72 13.80 1.58
N ILE A 365 -15.94 13.69 2.14
CA ILE A 365 -17.19 14.03 1.45
C ILE A 365 -17.21 15.52 1.09
N LEU A 366 -16.87 16.41 2.02
CA LEU A 366 -16.81 17.86 1.76
C LEU A 366 -15.79 18.20 0.67
N LEU A 367 -14.60 17.59 0.71
CA LEU A 367 -13.58 17.76 -0.33
C LEU A 367 -14.04 17.26 -1.69
N TRP A 368 -14.80 16.16 -1.72
CA TRP A 368 -15.40 15.65 -2.95
C TRP A 368 -16.43 16.62 -3.54
N TYR A 369 -17.36 17.12 -2.73
CA TYR A 369 -18.39 18.05 -3.22
C TYR A 369 -17.84 19.43 -3.56
N GLY A 370 -16.81 19.90 -2.85
CA GLY A 370 -16.18 21.20 -3.09
C GLY A 370 -15.19 21.20 -4.26
N LEU A 371 -14.24 20.27 -4.29
CA LEU A 371 -13.14 20.25 -5.26
C LEU A 371 -13.21 19.03 -6.19
N GLY A 372 -13.43 17.84 -5.63
CA GLY A 372 -13.32 16.57 -6.36
C GLY A 372 -14.29 16.46 -7.54
N ARG A 373 -15.57 16.81 -7.36
CA ARG A 373 -16.60 16.71 -8.42
C ARG A 373 -16.25 17.50 -9.68
N VAL A 374 -15.63 18.67 -9.51
CA VAL A 374 -15.36 19.62 -10.59
C VAL A 374 -13.97 19.39 -11.17
N ALA A 375 -12.97 19.19 -10.31
CA ALA A 375 -11.57 19.16 -10.72
C ALA A 375 -11.01 17.74 -10.95
N PHE A 376 -11.54 16.70 -10.31
CA PHE A 376 -11.01 15.34 -10.45
C PHE A 376 -11.52 14.67 -11.73
N GLN A 377 -10.62 14.47 -12.69
CA GLN A 377 -10.96 13.84 -13.97
C GLN A 377 -10.82 12.32 -13.92
N GLY A 378 -10.02 11.83 -12.97
CA GLY A 378 -9.58 10.44 -12.90
C GLY A 378 -8.38 10.18 -13.82
N PRO A 379 -7.77 8.99 -13.73
CA PRO A 379 -6.60 8.66 -14.54
C PRO A 379 -6.99 8.64 -16.03
N GLN A 380 -6.15 9.26 -16.86
CA GLN A 380 -6.28 9.20 -18.32
C GLN A 380 -5.87 7.81 -18.80
N ILE A 381 -6.83 7.08 -19.39
CA ILE A 381 -6.64 5.70 -19.84
C ILE A 381 -7.02 5.66 -21.31
N ASP A 382 -6.07 5.24 -22.15
CA ASP A 382 -6.36 4.87 -23.52
C ASP A 382 -7.11 3.54 -23.54
N ARG A 383 -8.42 3.62 -23.78
CA ARG A 383 -9.33 2.47 -23.72
C ARG A 383 -9.22 1.61 -24.97
N ASP A 384 -8.75 2.18 -26.08
CA ASP A 384 -8.70 1.51 -27.37
C ASP A 384 -7.49 0.58 -27.41
N MET A 385 -6.35 1.04 -26.90
CA MET A 385 -5.15 0.20 -26.69
C MET A 385 -5.41 -1.01 -25.77
N MET A 386 -6.17 -0.81 -24.69
CA MET A 386 -6.53 -1.91 -23.76
C MET A 386 -7.52 -2.91 -24.38
N GLN A 387 -8.34 -2.49 -25.34
CA GLN A 387 -9.25 -3.39 -26.05
C GLN A 387 -8.53 -4.16 -27.15
N GLU A 388 -7.59 -3.53 -27.86
CA GLU A 388 -6.74 -4.19 -28.88
C GLU A 388 -5.85 -5.29 -28.30
N VAL A 389 -5.24 -5.07 -27.13
CA VAL A 389 -4.47 -6.13 -26.44
C VAL A 389 -5.35 -7.32 -26.06
N ASN A 390 -6.62 -7.07 -25.70
CA ASN A 390 -7.56 -8.14 -25.36
C ASN A 390 -8.19 -8.83 -26.58
N SER A 391 -8.21 -8.19 -27.75
CA SER A 391 -8.76 -8.76 -28.99
C SER A 391 -7.70 -9.46 -29.84
N GLY A 392 -6.45 -9.00 -29.84
CA GLY A 392 -5.34 -9.60 -30.59
C GLY A 392 -4.84 -10.95 -30.06
N LEU A 393 -5.33 -11.39 -28.88
CA LEU A 393 -4.99 -12.66 -28.24
C LEU A 393 -6.16 -13.66 -28.20
N LYS A 394 -7.27 -13.37 -28.90
CA LYS A 394 -8.40 -14.31 -29.05
C LYS A 394 -8.24 -15.26 -30.21
#